data_AF-A0A503Y1X2-F1
#
_entry.id   AF-A0A503Y1X2-F1
#
_cell.length_a   1.000
_cell.length_b   1.000
_cell.length_c   1.000
_cell.angle_alpha   90.00
_cell.angle_beta   90.00
_cell.angle_gamma   90.00
#
_symmetry.space_group_name_H-M   'P 1'
#
loop_
_entity.id
_entity.type
_entity.pdbx_description
1 polymer ?
#
loop_
_entity_poly.entity_id
_entity_poly.type
_entity_poly.pdbx_seq_one_letter_code
_entity_poly.pdbx_strand_id
1 'polypeptide(L)'
;MMDFETLRDQLSTLEVPAGNARRLIWVVNQRLGAAMTNSGAYEIFLAGPELSAVQPLVARHLQYDRWEPSDGAPAFAATRVLLGSATHFAAVATLIVTELARLDLSTDPAMQAAFNEVEPIIELAIRRGTLSTETLLGLVAELQVLRVALLATPMAKRPTVLLGWRGWTQGRDFVMGRHALEIKATLGDTSRHAFSGVHQLEAQPLPDGSQEMLHLMSFGLAEVDKGGQDLPELVDDIASLLDDGSTQGGGARAQFFGMIREYGGPGAPGYDHDTMRSWSVYQARHVITFTRLYSVDDPEMRLLTSALIGQTFVVPGSVNFELQLPTRVSTFNPAANWQTEVASMLA
;
A
#
# COMPACT_ATOMS: atom_id res chain seq x y z
N MET A 1 -14.22 32.17 15.81
CA MET A 1 -13.85 31.04 14.95
C MET A 1 -12.85 31.55 13.93
N MET A 2 -11.72 30.88 13.77
CA MET A 2 -10.72 31.24 12.74
C MET A 2 -11.34 31.01 11.35
N ASP A 3 -11.10 31.90 10.38
CA ASP A 3 -11.58 31.68 9.02
C ASP A 3 -10.73 30.62 8.28
N PHE A 4 -11.28 30.12 7.17
CA PHE A 4 -10.70 29.00 6.43
C PHE A 4 -9.31 29.34 5.88
N GLU A 5 -9.17 30.50 5.25
CA GLU A 5 -7.94 30.96 4.63
C GLU A 5 -6.82 31.12 5.65
N THR A 6 -7.11 31.74 6.80
CA THR A 6 -6.14 31.90 7.89
C THR A 6 -5.69 30.55 8.43
N LEU A 7 -6.62 29.62 8.67
CA LEU A 7 -6.27 28.30 9.18
C LEU A 7 -5.43 27.50 8.18
N ARG A 8 -5.78 27.54 6.88
CA ARG A 8 -4.98 26.90 5.82
C ARG A 8 -3.56 27.46 5.76
N ASP A 9 -3.44 28.78 5.76
CA ASP A 9 -2.13 29.45 5.64
C ASP A 9 -1.28 29.16 6.88
N GLN A 10 -1.86 29.16 8.08
CA GLN A 10 -1.18 28.75 9.30
C GLN A 10 -0.73 27.29 9.28
N LEU A 11 -1.58 26.38 8.80
CA LEU A 11 -1.22 24.96 8.68
C LEU A 11 -0.07 24.76 7.68
N SER A 12 -0.12 25.43 6.53
CA SER A 12 0.92 25.31 5.50
C SER A 12 2.28 25.88 5.90
N THR A 13 2.32 26.78 6.88
CA THR A 13 3.54 27.43 7.39
C THR A 13 3.90 26.99 8.80
N LEU A 14 3.23 25.94 9.29
CA LEU A 14 3.39 25.45 10.64
C LEU A 14 4.81 24.92 10.86
N GLU A 15 5.51 25.50 11.82
CA GLU A 15 6.80 24.99 12.27
C GLU A 15 6.61 23.66 13.02
N VAL A 16 7.19 22.59 12.50
CA VAL A 16 6.98 21.24 13.02
C VAL A 16 8.13 20.83 13.95
N PRO A 17 7.84 20.44 15.21
CA PRO A 17 8.84 19.89 16.11
C PRO A 17 9.47 18.60 15.58
N ALA A 18 10.70 18.30 16.00
CA ALA A 18 11.36 17.04 15.65
C ALA A 18 10.67 15.82 16.31
N GLY A 19 10.79 14.67 15.66
CA GLY A 19 10.29 13.39 16.16
C GLY A 19 8.76 13.31 16.23
N ASN A 20 8.24 12.81 17.35
CA ASN A 20 6.81 12.54 17.53
C ASN A 20 6.03 13.70 18.17
N ALA A 21 6.70 14.80 18.53
CA ALA A 21 6.02 15.98 19.05
C ALA A 21 5.19 16.66 17.95
N ARG A 22 4.11 17.35 18.35
CA ARG A 22 3.23 18.09 17.46
C ARG A 22 3.03 19.51 17.96
N ARG A 23 2.98 20.45 17.02
CA ARG A 23 2.50 21.80 17.26
C ARG A 23 1.03 21.86 16.87
N LEU A 24 0.14 21.92 17.85
CA LEU A 24 -1.31 21.93 17.59
C LEU A 24 -1.81 23.35 17.38
N ILE A 25 -2.56 23.55 16.30
CA ILE A 25 -3.46 24.70 16.13
C ILE A 25 -4.83 24.26 16.64
N TRP A 26 -5.22 24.75 17.82
CA TRP A 26 -6.55 24.50 18.36
C TRP A 26 -7.59 25.37 17.64
N VAL A 27 -8.51 24.75 16.92
CA VAL A 27 -9.63 25.43 16.24
C VAL A 27 -10.85 25.50 17.16
N VAL A 28 -11.09 24.43 17.91
CA VAL A 28 -11.96 24.45 19.10
C VAL A 28 -11.10 24.10 20.29
N ASN A 29 -10.99 25.04 21.24
CA ASN A 29 -10.06 24.93 22.35
C ASN A 29 -10.20 23.58 23.07
N GLN A 30 -9.08 22.84 23.15
CA GLN A 30 -8.99 21.53 23.81
C GLN A 30 -9.96 20.45 23.30
N ARG A 31 -10.57 20.62 22.11
CA ARG A 31 -11.51 19.63 21.53
C ARG A 31 -11.17 19.28 20.09
N LEU A 32 -10.80 20.28 19.28
CA LEU A 32 -10.47 20.09 17.88
C LEU A 32 -9.18 20.84 17.54
N GLY A 33 -8.16 20.08 17.16
CA GLY A 33 -6.88 20.59 16.73
C GLY A 33 -6.52 20.13 15.32
N ALA A 34 -5.60 20.86 14.71
CA ALA A 34 -4.94 20.45 13.49
C ALA A 34 -3.42 20.59 13.66
N ALA A 35 -2.66 19.69 13.06
CA ALA A 35 -1.21 19.73 13.09
C ALA A 35 -0.62 19.16 11.79
N MET A 36 0.70 19.22 11.73
CA MET A 36 1.52 18.58 10.73
C MET A 36 2.57 17.72 11.44
N THR A 37 2.78 16.53 10.92
CA THR A 37 3.85 15.62 11.34
C THR A 37 5.20 16.10 10.80
N ASN A 38 6.31 15.64 11.37
CA ASN A 38 7.66 16.01 10.92
C ASN A 38 7.93 15.61 9.45
N SER A 39 7.15 14.67 8.92
CA SER A 39 7.19 14.22 7.53
C SER A 39 6.28 15.02 6.59
N GLY A 40 5.64 16.08 7.09
CA GLY A 40 4.77 16.95 6.31
C GLY A 40 3.32 16.47 6.21
N ALA A 41 2.98 15.30 6.78
CA ALA A 41 1.61 14.80 6.75
C ALA A 41 0.69 15.63 7.65
N TYR A 42 -0.48 16.03 7.13
CA TYR A 42 -1.49 16.76 7.89
C TYR A 42 -2.35 15.79 8.71
N GLU A 43 -2.69 16.23 9.91
CA GLU A 43 -3.48 15.45 10.85
C GLU A 43 -4.46 16.30 11.64
N ILE A 44 -5.57 15.67 12.00
CA ILE A 44 -6.67 16.28 12.74
C ILE A 44 -6.79 15.58 14.08
N PHE A 45 -6.90 16.35 15.15
CA PHE A 45 -7.02 15.88 16.53
C PHE A 45 -8.42 16.13 17.05
N LEU A 46 -9.10 15.08 17.49
CA LEU A 46 -10.35 15.13 18.24
C LEU A 46 -10.05 14.69 19.67
N ALA A 47 -9.89 15.66 20.57
CA ALA A 47 -9.48 15.41 21.95
C ALA A 47 -10.65 14.89 22.78
N GLY A 48 -10.51 13.67 23.29
CA GLY A 48 -11.59 12.92 23.93
C GLY A 48 -11.37 11.41 23.88
N PRO A 49 -12.44 10.61 24.02
CA PRO A 49 -12.38 9.16 23.88
C PRO A 49 -12.07 8.73 22.44
N GLU A 50 -11.78 7.44 22.28
CA GLU A 50 -11.63 6.80 20.97
C GLU A 50 -12.95 6.88 20.19
N LEU A 51 -12.91 7.46 18.99
CA LEU A 51 -14.08 7.57 18.12
C LEU A 51 -14.19 6.34 17.23
N SER A 52 -15.42 5.90 17.01
CA SER A 52 -15.71 4.80 16.10
C SER A 52 -16.10 5.32 14.71
N ALA A 53 -15.43 4.81 13.67
CA ALA A 53 -15.77 5.08 12.28
C ALA A 53 -16.82 4.09 11.76
N VAL A 54 -17.79 4.58 10.98
CA VAL A 54 -18.76 3.75 10.26
C VAL A 54 -18.14 3.22 8.96
N GLN A 55 -17.28 4.03 8.32
CA GLN A 55 -16.60 3.69 7.09
C GLN A 55 -15.35 2.85 7.38
N PRO A 56 -15.24 1.62 6.84
CA PRO A 56 -14.08 0.75 7.08
C PRO A 56 -12.75 1.38 6.69
N LEU A 57 -12.73 2.20 5.63
CA LEU A 57 -11.53 2.91 5.20
C LEU A 57 -11.09 3.93 6.26
N VAL A 58 -12.02 4.71 6.81
CA VAL A 58 -11.70 5.71 7.84
C VAL A 58 -11.23 5.02 9.11
N ALA A 59 -11.92 3.95 9.54
CA ALA A 59 -11.55 3.17 10.71
C ALA A 59 -10.09 2.71 10.69
N ARG A 60 -9.57 2.26 9.54
CA ARG A 60 -8.17 1.83 9.36
C ARG A 60 -7.16 2.97 9.48
N HIS A 61 -7.58 4.21 9.31
CA HIS A 61 -6.74 5.41 9.33
C HIS A 61 -6.89 6.23 10.60
N LEU A 62 -7.74 5.78 11.54
CA LEU A 62 -7.80 6.37 12.87
C LEU A 62 -6.64 5.89 13.73
N GLN A 63 -6.06 6.82 14.48
CA GLN A 63 -5.11 6.50 15.56
C GLN A 63 -5.66 7.05 16.87
N TYR A 64 -5.53 6.30 17.95
CA TYR A 64 -5.94 6.75 19.28
C TYR A 64 -4.77 6.67 20.26
N ASP A 65 -4.38 7.81 20.80
CA ASP A 65 -3.21 7.93 21.66
C ASP A 65 -3.43 8.94 22.79
N ARG A 66 -2.55 8.87 23.81
CA ARG A 66 -2.47 9.84 24.89
C ARG A 66 -1.28 10.78 24.67
N TRP A 67 -1.52 12.08 24.82
CA TRP A 67 -0.60 13.16 24.50
C TRP A 67 -0.28 13.98 25.74
N GLU A 68 0.99 14.37 25.88
CA GLU A 68 1.50 15.20 26.97
C GLU A 68 1.89 16.58 26.42
N PRO A 69 1.15 17.65 26.79
CA PRO A 69 1.51 19.01 26.43
C PRO A 69 2.87 19.42 27.01
N SER A 70 3.69 20.09 26.20
CA SER A 70 5.03 20.56 26.60
C SER A 70 5.00 21.76 27.55
N ASP A 71 3.87 22.47 27.63
CA ASP A 71 3.64 23.61 28.52
C ASP A 71 3.21 23.19 29.94
N GLY A 72 3.20 21.89 30.23
CA GLY A 72 2.80 21.34 31.53
C GLY A 72 1.30 21.26 31.74
N ALA A 73 0.48 21.53 30.71
CA ALA A 73 -0.95 21.29 30.77
C ALA A 73 -1.26 19.77 30.94
N PRO A 74 -2.46 19.42 31.46
CA PRO A 74 -2.81 18.02 31.67
C PRO A 74 -2.75 17.19 30.39
N ALA A 75 -2.24 15.96 30.51
CA ALA A 75 -2.25 15.00 29.42
C ALA A 75 -3.69 14.67 28.99
N PHE A 76 -3.91 14.59 27.69
CA PHE A 76 -5.22 14.33 27.08
C PHE A 76 -5.15 13.14 26.12
N ALA A 77 -6.27 12.47 25.90
CA ALA A 77 -6.38 11.46 24.85
C ALA A 77 -6.99 12.09 23.60
N ALA A 78 -6.64 11.58 22.42
CA ALA A 78 -7.21 12.06 21.18
C ALA A 78 -7.32 10.97 20.12
N THR A 79 -8.43 10.99 19.39
CA THR A 79 -8.54 10.33 18.10
C THR A 79 -7.91 11.23 17.03
N ARG A 80 -7.06 10.65 16.17
CA ARG A 80 -6.34 11.33 15.11
C ARG A 80 -6.73 10.77 13.75
N VAL A 81 -6.95 11.67 12.80
CA VAL A 81 -7.13 11.34 11.39
C VAL A 81 -5.89 11.84 10.64
N LEU A 82 -5.20 10.93 9.95
CA LEU A 82 -4.04 11.24 9.13
C LEU A 82 -4.43 11.28 7.66
N LEU A 83 -4.13 12.38 6.96
CA LEU A 83 -4.64 12.60 5.59
C LEU A 83 -3.59 12.31 4.51
N GLY A 84 -2.44 13.00 4.58
CA GLY A 84 -1.40 12.94 3.56
C GLY A 84 -0.43 14.12 3.68
N SER A 85 0.71 14.08 2.97
CA SER A 85 1.78 15.09 3.05
C SER A 85 1.86 16.04 1.85
N ALA A 86 1.08 15.81 0.79
CA ALA A 86 1.04 16.73 -0.34
C ALA A 86 0.46 18.10 0.05
N THR A 87 0.92 19.17 -0.59
CA THR A 87 0.57 20.56 -0.25
C THR A 87 -0.94 20.84 -0.24
N HIS A 88 -1.70 20.18 -1.11
CA HIS A 88 -3.15 20.34 -1.17
C HIS A 88 -3.88 19.78 0.07
N PHE A 89 -3.26 18.89 0.85
CA PHE A 89 -3.85 18.38 2.08
C PHE A 89 -3.98 19.44 3.18
N ALA A 90 -3.26 20.57 3.09
CA ALA A 90 -3.52 21.72 3.97
C ALA A 90 -4.97 22.18 3.84
N ALA A 91 -5.44 22.39 2.60
CA ALA A 91 -6.80 22.84 2.33
C ALA A 91 -7.85 21.78 2.72
N VAL A 92 -7.51 20.50 2.55
CA VAL A 92 -8.38 19.38 2.94
C VAL A 92 -8.50 19.29 4.47
N ALA A 93 -7.40 19.39 5.20
CA ALA A 93 -7.39 19.42 6.66
C ALA A 93 -8.21 20.61 7.18
N THR A 94 -7.99 21.80 6.63
CA THR A 94 -8.77 23.01 6.94
C THR A 94 -10.25 22.80 6.69
N LEU A 95 -10.64 22.19 5.56
CA LEU A 95 -12.05 21.91 5.25
C LEU A 95 -12.68 21.03 6.32
N ILE A 96 -12.08 19.88 6.60
CA ILE A 96 -12.61 18.92 7.59
C ILE A 96 -12.72 19.57 8.97
N VAL A 97 -11.68 20.28 9.41
CA VAL A 97 -11.65 20.95 10.71
C VAL A 97 -12.69 22.09 10.77
N THR A 98 -12.90 22.81 9.67
CA THR A 98 -13.93 23.86 9.60
C THR A 98 -15.34 23.27 9.68
N GLU A 99 -15.61 22.17 8.97
CA GLU A 99 -16.91 21.49 9.06
C GLU A 99 -17.14 20.92 10.47
N LEU A 100 -16.15 20.26 11.07
CA LEU A 100 -16.24 19.80 12.47
C LEU A 100 -16.48 20.95 13.45
N ALA A 101 -15.81 22.09 13.27
CA ALA A 101 -15.95 23.25 14.15
C ALA A 101 -17.33 23.92 14.08
N ARG A 102 -18.12 23.67 13.02
CA ARG A 102 -19.52 24.15 12.90
C ARG A 102 -20.51 23.28 13.67
N LEU A 103 -20.12 22.08 14.05
CA LEU A 103 -20.96 21.11 14.76
C LEU A 103 -20.74 21.20 16.27
N ASP A 104 -21.60 20.51 17.04
CA ASP A 104 -21.46 20.45 18.49
C ASP A 104 -20.36 19.46 18.88
N LEU A 105 -19.28 19.98 19.47
CA LEU A 105 -18.17 19.19 20.00
C LEU A 105 -18.10 19.25 21.53
N SER A 106 -19.12 19.77 22.22
CA SER A 106 -19.05 20.09 23.66
C SER A 106 -19.04 18.86 24.57
N THR A 107 -19.63 17.75 24.12
CA THR A 107 -19.69 16.48 24.85
C THR A 107 -19.17 15.35 23.99
N ASP A 108 -18.74 14.25 24.60
CA ASP A 108 -18.19 13.11 23.86
C ASP A 108 -19.22 12.45 22.91
N PRO A 109 -20.50 12.26 23.30
CA PRO A 109 -21.52 11.80 22.36
C PRO A 109 -21.75 12.77 21.20
N ALA A 110 -21.71 14.09 21.44
CA ALA A 110 -21.85 15.09 20.40
C ALA A 110 -20.65 15.07 19.43
N MET A 111 -19.43 14.91 19.95
CA MET A 111 -18.22 14.75 19.15
C MET A 111 -18.27 13.51 18.25
N GLN A 112 -18.77 12.37 18.76
CA GLN A 112 -18.98 11.18 17.93
C GLN A 112 -20.02 11.42 16.84
N ALA A 113 -21.12 12.12 17.13
CA ALA A 113 -22.12 12.47 16.12
C ALA A 113 -21.55 13.40 15.04
N ALA A 114 -20.79 14.42 15.45
CA ALA A 114 -20.12 15.34 14.53
C ALA A 114 -19.07 14.64 13.65
N PHE A 115 -18.31 13.71 14.23
CA PHE A 115 -17.36 12.89 13.49
C PHE A 115 -18.07 12.04 12.44
N ASN A 116 -19.17 11.36 12.80
CA ASN A 116 -19.97 10.57 11.85
C ASN A 116 -20.52 11.42 10.69
N GLU A 117 -20.89 12.68 10.96
CA GLU A 117 -21.40 13.60 9.93
C GLU A 117 -20.32 14.02 8.92
N VAL A 118 -19.08 14.25 9.40
CA VAL A 118 -17.94 14.68 8.57
C VAL A 118 -17.17 13.50 7.97
N GLU A 119 -17.40 12.28 8.46
CA GLU A 119 -16.73 11.04 8.03
C GLU A 119 -16.68 10.85 6.50
N PRO A 120 -17.73 11.13 5.69
CA PRO A 120 -17.64 11.02 4.24
C PRO A 120 -16.59 11.94 3.59
N ILE A 121 -16.36 13.14 4.16
CA ILE A 121 -15.34 14.07 3.69
C ILE A 121 -13.94 13.53 4.03
N ILE A 122 -13.79 12.98 5.24
CA ILE A 122 -12.56 12.31 5.67
C ILE A 122 -12.24 11.12 4.76
N GLU A 123 -13.24 10.30 4.45
CA GLU A 123 -13.08 9.16 3.56
C GLU A 123 -12.59 9.58 2.17
N LEU A 124 -13.20 10.62 1.57
CA LEU A 124 -12.78 11.16 0.27
C LEU A 124 -11.33 11.67 0.30
N ALA A 125 -10.90 12.27 1.42
CA ALA A 125 -9.53 12.72 1.61
C ALA A 125 -8.54 11.56 1.65
N ILE A 126 -8.84 10.53 2.45
CA ILE A 126 -7.99 9.34 2.60
C ILE A 126 -7.85 8.59 1.28
N ARG A 127 -8.94 8.42 0.52
CA ARG A 127 -8.93 7.74 -0.80
C ARG A 127 -7.91 8.34 -1.78
N ARG A 128 -7.53 9.60 -1.60
CA ARG A 128 -6.52 10.28 -2.44
C ARG A 128 -5.11 10.26 -1.85
N GLY A 129 -4.97 9.96 -0.56
CA GLY A 129 -3.70 10.06 0.18
C GLY A 129 -3.01 8.74 0.45
N THR A 130 -3.70 7.61 0.30
CA THR A 130 -3.16 6.29 0.66
C THR A 130 -3.40 5.24 -0.41
N LEU A 131 -2.54 4.22 -0.45
CA LEU A 131 -2.78 3.04 -1.28
C LEU A 131 -4.14 2.42 -0.96
N SER A 132 -4.84 1.97 -2.00
CA SER A 132 -6.04 1.15 -1.80
C SER A 132 -5.65 -0.19 -1.15
N THR A 133 -6.58 -0.86 -0.48
CA THR A 133 -6.33 -2.18 0.10
C THR A 133 -5.84 -3.18 -0.95
N GLU A 134 -6.42 -3.19 -2.15
CA GLU A 134 -6.01 -4.08 -3.24
C GLU A 134 -4.57 -3.79 -3.67
N THR A 135 -4.23 -2.51 -3.85
CA THR A 135 -2.87 -2.07 -4.22
C THR A 135 -1.86 -2.41 -3.12
N LEU A 136 -2.23 -2.25 -1.85
CA LEU A 136 -1.39 -2.62 -0.72
C LEU A 136 -1.11 -4.13 -0.67
N LEU A 137 -2.14 -4.96 -0.88
CA LEU A 137 -1.98 -6.42 -0.93
C LEU A 137 -1.10 -6.87 -2.11
N GLY A 138 -1.28 -6.23 -3.27
CA GLY A 138 -0.41 -6.41 -4.44
C GLY A 138 1.06 -6.12 -4.10
N LEU A 139 1.33 -4.94 -3.54
CA LEU A 139 2.67 -4.55 -3.12
C LEU A 139 3.27 -5.55 -2.13
N VAL A 140 2.53 -5.96 -1.10
CA VAL A 140 3.00 -6.94 -0.11
C VAL A 140 3.37 -8.25 -0.79
N ALA A 141 2.53 -8.78 -1.68
CA ALA A 141 2.80 -10.03 -2.39
C ALA A 141 4.03 -9.93 -3.32
N GLU A 142 4.16 -8.84 -4.06
CA GLU A 142 5.34 -8.60 -4.90
C GLU A 142 6.63 -8.52 -4.08
N LEU A 143 6.60 -7.80 -2.96
CA LEU A 143 7.75 -7.69 -2.07
C LEU A 143 8.13 -9.03 -1.42
N GLN A 144 7.17 -9.92 -1.16
CA GLN A 144 7.49 -11.28 -0.70
C GLN A 144 8.26 -12.07 -1.77
N VAL A 145 7.89 -11.93 -3.05
CA VAL A 145 8.64 -12.55 -4.15
C VAL A 145 10.04 -11.93 -4.27
N LEU A 146 10.15 -10.60 -4.19
CA LEU A 146 11.45 -9.90 -4.22
C LEU A 146 12.35 -10.39 -3.08
N ARG A 147 11.83 -10.49 -1.85
CA ARG A 147 12.58 -10.98 -0.69
C ARG A 147 13.13 -12.38 -0.92
N VAL A 148 12.32 -13.30 -1.45
CA VAL A 148 12.76 -14.67 -1.78
C VAL A 148 13.83 -14.66 -2.87
N ALA A 149 13.65 -13.87 -3.93
CA ALA A 149 14.63 -13.73 -5.01
C ALA A 149 15.99 -13.20 -4.49
N LEU A 150 15.97 -12.19 -3.60
CA LEU A 150 17.17 -11.62 -2.99
C LEU A 150 17.87 -12.59 -2.02
N LEU A 151 17.11 -13.38 -1.28
CA LEU A 151 17.64 -14.42 -0.38
C LEU A 151 18.31 -15.56 -1.17
N ALA A 152 17.76 -15.93 -2.32
CA ALA A 152 18.33 -16.95 -3.22
C ALA A 152 19.57 -16.45 -3.98
N THR A 153 19.84 -15.14 -3.94
CA THR A 153 20.87 -14.51 -4.78
C THR A 153 22.09 -14.07 -3.96
N PRO A 154 23.32 -14.33 -4.44
CA PRO A 154 24.52 -13.78 -3.82
C PRO A 154 24.48 -12.25 -3.74
N MET A 155 24.97 -11.67 -2.65
CA MET A 155 24.90 -10.24 -2.36
C MET A 155 25.31 -9.33 -3.54
N ALA A 156 26.40 -9.68 -4.23
CA ALA A 156 26.90 -8.92 -5.38
C ALA A 156 25.93 -8.84 -6.58
N LYS A 157 24.97 -9.77 -6.69
CA LYS A 157 23.98 -9.81 -7.78
C LYS A 157 22.61 -9.24 -7.37
N ARG A 158 22.40 -8.93 -6.08
CA ARG A 158 21.12 -8.41 -5.57
C ARG A 158 20.65 -7.11 -6.24
N PRO A 159 21.53 -6.14 -6.58
CA PRO A 159 21.10 -4.97 -7.33
C PRO A 159 20.49 -5.32 -8.70
N THR A 160 21.02 -6.32 -9.39
CA THR A 160 20.45 -6.79 -10.67
C THR A 160 19.09 -7.44 -10.49
N VAL A 161 18.90 -8.21 -9.40
CA VAL A 161 17.59 -8.82 -9.08
C VAL A 161 16.56 -7.76 -8.74
N LEU A 162 16.93 -6.70 -8.01
CA LEU A 162 16.06 -5.57 -7.75
C LEU A 162 15.54 -4.93 -9.05
N LEU A 163 16.39 -4.77 -10.07
CA LEU A 163 15.98 -4.25 -11.38
C LEU A 163 15.01 -5.17 -12.14
N GLY A 164 14.99 -6.46 -11.78
CA GLY A 164 14.02 -7.41 -12.30
C GLY A 164 12.60 -7.19 -11.77
N TRP A 165 12.45 -6.55 -10.61
CA TRP A 165 11.15 -6.14 -10.09
C TRP A 165 10.66 -4.87 -10.80
N ARG A 166 9.51 -4.99 -11.45
CA ARG A 166 8.94 -4.00 -12.37
C ARG A 166 7.48 -3.67 -12.09
N GLY A 167 6.85 -4.25 -11.05
CA GLY A 167 5.44 -3.99 -10.72
C GLY A 167 5.13 -2.55 -10.30
N TRP A 168 6.15 -1.74 -9.99
CA TRP A 168 6.00 -0.28 -9.86
C TRP A 168 5.84 0.45 -11.20
N THR A 169 6.05 -0.23 -12.33
CA THR A 169 5.89 0.27 -13.71
C THR A 169 4.83 -0.51 -14.47
N GLN A 170 4.49 -0.07 -15.69
CA GLN A 170 3.61 -0.84 -16.56
C GLN A 170 4.32 -2.09 -17.11
N GLY A 171 3.63 -3.25 -17.06
CA GLY A 171 4.08 -4.50 -17.64
C GLY A 171 3.97 -5.66 -16.66
N ARG A 172 4.95 -6.58 -16.72
CA ARG A 172 5.11 -7.70 -15.78
C ARG A 172 5.61 -7.21 -14.43
N ASP A 173 5.17 -7.87 -13.37
CA ASP A 173 5.64 -7.54 -12.02
C ASP A 173 7.11 -7.93 -11.82
N PHE A 174 7.55 -9.04 -12.42
CA PHE A 174 8.96 -9.43 -12.47
C PHE A 174 9.39 -9.89 -13.86
N VAL A 175 10.64 -9.58 -14.21
CA VAL A 175 11.33 -10.09 -15.41
C VAL A 175 12.72 -10.58 -15.02
N MET A 176 12.99 -11.87 -15.27
CA MET A 176 14.23 -12.57 -14.93
C MET A 176 14.70 -13.37 -16.15
N GLY A 177 15.52 -12.74 -16.99
CA GLY A 177 15.91 -13.31 -18.28
C GLY A 177 14.69 -13.53 -19.17
N ARG A 178 14.42 -14.79 -19.54
CA ARG A 178 13.23 -15.17 -20.32
C ARG A 178 11.98 -15.44 -19.48
N HIS A 179 12.12 -15.49 -18.16
CA HIS A 179 11.02 -15.74 -17.24
C HIS A 179 10.36 -14.42 -16.85
N ALA A 180 9.04 -14.43 -16.78
CA ALA A 180 8.27 -13.33 -16.23
C ALA A 180 7.26 -13.84 -15.22
N LEU A 181 7.00 -13.04 -14.18
CA LEU A 181 5.94 -13.33 -13.23
C LEU A 181 4.91 -12.21 -13.27
N GLU A 182 3.65 -12.62 -13.35
CA GLU A 182 2.49 -11.83 -12.94
C GLU A 182 2.12 -12.26 -11.51
N ILE A 183 1.93 -11.32 -10.61
CA ILE A 183 1.65 -11.55 -9.19
C ILE A 183 0.23 -11.07 -8.89
N LYS A 184 -0.55 -11.91 -8.23
CA LYS A 184 -1.88 -11.57 -7.75
C LYS A 184 -2.04 -11.95 -6.29
N ALA A 185 -2.69 -11.07 -5.54
CA ALA A 185 -2.98 -11.24 -4.13
C ALA A 185 -4.48 -11.09 -3.88
N THR A 186 -4.99 -11.87 -2.95
CA THR A 186 -6.39 -11.80 -2.53
C THR A 186 -6.52 -12.05 -1.04
N LEU A 187 -7.59 -11.57 -0.42
CA LEU A 187 -7.88 -11.84 0.98
C LEU A 187 -8.58 -13.19 1.13
N GLY A 188 -8.17 -13.96 2.14
CA GLY A 188 -8.74 -15.27 2.46
C GLY A 188 -7.96 -16.44 1.88
N ASP A 189 -8.65 -17.56 1.68
CA ASP A 189 -8.07 -18.87 1.30
C ASP A 189 -8.36 -19.28 -0.15
N THR A 190 -9.16 -18.48 -0.85
CA THR A 190 -9.64 -18.78 -2.20
C THR A 190 -8.84 -17.98 -3.22
N SER A 191 -8.21 -18.67 -4.17
CA SER A 191 -7.42 -18.04 -5.24
C SER A 191 -8.32 -17.40 -6.30
N ARG A 192 -8.84 -16.21 -6.02
CA ARG A 192 -9.67 -15.41 -6.93
C ARG A 192 -9.00 -14.07 -7.22
N HIS A 193 -8.73 -13.79 -8.50
CA HIS A 193 -7.93 -12.64 -8.93
C HIS A 193 -8.57 -11.92 -10.12
N ALA A 194 -8.62 -10.60 -10.05
CA ALA A 194 -9.06 -9.76 -11.15
C ALA A 194 -7.92 -9.49 -12.15
N PHE A 195 -8.29 -9.43 -13.43
CA PHE A 195 -7.42 -9.09 -14.54
C PHE A 195 -8.08 -8.02 -15.39
N SER A 196 -7.31 -6.98 -15.73
CA SER A 196 -7.76 -5.87 -16.57
C SER A 196 -7.69 -6.19 -18.07
N GLY A 197 -7.12 -7.34 -18.42
CA GLY A 197 -7.12 -7.84 -19.78
C GLY A 197 -6.36 -9.15 -19.94
N VAL A 198 -6.64 -9.85 -21.05
CA VAL A 198 -6.00 -11.14 -21.37
C VAL A 198 -4.49 -11.01 -21.57
N HIS A 199 -4.00 -9.82 -21.96
CA HIS A 199 -2.57 -9.55 -22.16
C HIS A 199 -1.72 -9.81 -20.90
N GLN A 200 -2.29 -9.74 -19.70
CA GLN A 200 -1.60 -10.09 -18.45
C GLN A 200 -1.31 -11.58 -18.33
N LEU A 201 -1.98 -12.42 -19.11
CA LEU A 201 -1.85 -13.89 -19.09
C LEU A 201 -1.39 -14.46 -20.45
N GLU A 202 -0.98 -13.60 -21.38
CA GLU A 202 -0.45 -14.03 -22.67
C GLU A 202 1.06 -13.79 -22.71
N ALA A 203 1.82 -14.85 -23.01
CA ALA A 203 3.25 -14.75 -23.21
C ALA A 203 3.59 -13.79 -24.36
N GLN A 204 4.61 -12.96 -24.15
CA GLN A 204 5.07 -12.00 -25.15
C GLN A 204 6.31 -12.52 -25.91
N PRO A 205 6.45 -12.18 -27.22
CA PRO A 205 7.69 -12.43 -27.94
C PRO A 205 8.81 -11.55 -27.37
N LEU A 206 9.97 -12.16 -27.13
CA LEU A 206 11.17 -11.47 -26.66
C LEU A 206 11.97 -10.89 -27.84
N PRO A 207 12.85 -9.90 -27.61
CA PRO A 207 13.62 -9.26 -28.69
C PRO A 207 14.50 -10.21 -29.50
N ASP A 208 14.92 -11.33 -28.91
CA ASP A 208 15.72 -12.38 -29.56
C ASP A 208 14.86 -13.38 -30.38
N GLY A 209 13.55 -13.16 -30.45
CA GLY A 209 12.59 -14.02 -31.15
C GLY A 209 12.13 -15.24 -30.36
N SER A 210 12.66 -15.46 -29.15
CA SER A 210 12.16 -16.49 -28.25
C SER A 210 10.84 -16.06 -27.59
N GLN A 211 10.15 -17.01 -26.96
CA GLN A 211 8.91 -16.74 -26.21
C GLN A 211 9.20 -16.60 -24.72
N GLU A 212 8.57 -15.60 -24.11
CA GLU A 212 8.49 -15.41 -22.67
C GLU A 212 7.94 -16.68 -21.98
N MET A 213 8.58 -17.07 -20.89
CA MET A 213 8.06 -18.08 -19.97
C MET A 213 7.29 -17.37 -18.88
N LEU A 214 5.97 -17.23 -19.07
CA LEU A 214 5.10 -16.53 -18.14
C LEU A 214 4.62 -17.45 -17.02
N HIS A 215 4.77 -16.97 -15.79
CA HIS A 215 4.28 -17.60 -14.57
C HIS A 215 3.26 -16.68 -13.89
N LEU A 216 2.23 -17.27 -13.29
CA LEU A 216 1.27 -16.57 -12.46
C LEU A 216 1.50 -16.96 -11.00
N MET A 217 2.01 -16.04 -10.20
CA MET A 217 2.15 -16.22 -8.77
C MET A 217 0.89 -15.72 -8.06
N SER A 218 0.30 -16.60 -7.26
CA SER A 218 -0.94 -16.35 -6.55
C SER A 218 -0.75 -16.45 -5.04
N PHE A 219 -1.12 -15.38 -4.34
CA PHE A 219 -1.09 -15.28 -2.89
C PHE A 219 -2.50 -15.17 -2.30
N GLY A 220 -2.71 -15.86 -1.19
CA GLY A 220 -3.78 -15.59 -0.24
C GLY A 220 -3.19 -14.93 1.01
N LEU A 221 -3.84 -13.88 1.48
CA LEU A 221 -3.43 -13.13 2.66
C LEU A 221 -4.60 -13.05 3.64
N ALA A 222 -4.29 -13.07 4.94
CA ALA A 222 -5.26 -12.78 5.99
C ALA A 222 -4.70 -11.75 6.96
N GLU A 223 -5.49 -10.71 7.27
CA GLU A 223 -5.17 -9.75 8.33
C GLU A 223 -5.23 -10.45 9.70
N VAL A 224 -4.27 -10.17 10.57
CA VAL A 224 -4.18 -10.75 11.93
C VAL A 224 -3.79 -9.69 12.97
N ASP A 225 -4.31 -9.80 14.19
CA ASP A 225 -3.99 -8.88 15.28
C ASP A 225 -2.57 -9.07 15.84
N LYS A 226 -2.06 -10.31 15.79
CA LYS A 226 -0.74 -10.69 16.31
C LYS A 226 -0.06 -11.69 15.40
N GLY A 227 1.27 -11.58 15.28
CA GLY A 227 2.04 -12.36 14.31
C GLY A 227 1.91 -11.81 12.89
N GLY A 228 2.34 -12.58 11.89
CA GLY A 228 2.41 -12.08 10.52
C GLY A 228 3.47 -11.00 10.33
N GLN A 229 3.42 -10.33 9.18
CA GLN A 229 4.33 -9.25 8.80
C GLN A 229 3.51 -8.06 8.28
N ASP A 230 3.91 -6.85 8.66
CA ASP A 230 3.37 -5.62 8.06
C ASP A 230 4.26 -5.09 6.92
N LEU A 231 3.76 -4.10 6.18
CA LEU A 231 4.51 -3.53 5.05
C LEU A 231 5.85 -2.88 5.51
N PRO A 232 5.89 -2.03 6.55
CA PRO A 232 7.14 -1.45 7.03
C PRO A 232 8.21 -2.49 7.37
N GLU A 233 7.86 -3.56 8.09
CA GLU A 233 8.78 -4.64 8.42
C GLU A 233 9.32 -5.35 7.16
N LEU A 234 8.47 -5.61 6.17
CA LEU A 234 8.88 -6.24 4.91
C LEU A 234 9.83 -5.33 4.11
N VAL A 235 9.57 -4.02 4.10
CA VAL A 235 10.43 -3.04 3.45
C VAL A 235 11.78 -2.90 4.18
N ASP A 236 11.78 -2.86 5.52
CA ASP A 236 13.00 -2.86 6.34
C ASP A 236 13.85 -4.13 6.10
N ASP A 237 13.21 -5.30 6.02
CA ASP A 237 13.85 -6.59 5.71
C ASP A 237 14.55 -6.55 4.33
N ILE A 238 13.85 -6.10 3.30
CA ILE A 238 14.39 -6.03 1.93
C ILE A 238 15.51 -4.99 1.83
N ALA A 239 15.32 -3.82 2.45
CA ALA A 239 16.36 -2.80 2.50
C ALA A 239 17.64 -3.33 3.16
N SER A 240 17.50 -4.14 4.21
CA SER A 240 18.63 -4.80 4.88
C SER A 240 19.30 -5.86 4.01
N LEU A 241 18.56 -6.56 3.14
CA LEU A 241 19.14 -7.49 2.17
C LEU A 241 19.92 -6.78 1.06
N LEU A 242 19.58 -5.53 0.74
CA LEU A 242 20.26 -4.74 -0.29
C LEU A 242 21.50 -4.00 0.24
N ASP A 243 21.53 -3.70 1.54
CA ASP A 243 22.60 -2.96 2.19
C ASP A 243 23.76 -3.87 2.57
N ASP A 244 24.88 -3.74 1.85
CA ASP A 244 26.15 -4.42 2.15
C ASP A 244 27.21 -3.49 2.75
N GLY A 245 26.82 -2.27 3.13
CA GLY A 245 27.71 -1.22 3.62
C GLY A 245 28.57 -0.56 2.53
N SER A 246 28.45 -0.98 1.27
CA SER A 246 29.14 -0.34 0.14
C SER A 246 28.30 0.80 -0.47
N THR A 247 28.94 1.64 -1.29
CA THR A 247 28.24 2.65 -2.08
C THR A 247 27.21 2.04 -3.04
N GLN A 248 27.48 0.84 -3.56
CA GLN A 248 26.57 0.14 -4.46
C GLN A 248 25.32 -0.38 -3.71
N GLY A 249 25.50 -0.97 -2.54
CA GLY A 249 24.40 -1.41 -1.67
C GLY A 249 23.54 -0.24 -1.21
N GLY A 250 24.17 0.87 -0.78
CA GLY A 250 23.46 2.11 -0.46
C GLY A 250 22.65 2.66 -1.64
N GLY A 251 23.21 2.61 -2.85
CA GLY A 251 22.50 2.98 -4.08
C GLY A 251 21.30 2.09 -4.39
N ALA A 252 21.44 0.76 -4.24
CA ALA A 252 20.35 -0.19 -4.46
C ALA A 252 19.21 0.00 -3.44
N ARG A 253 19.54 0.28 -2.17
CA ARG A 253 18.57 0.60 -1.13
C ARG A 253 17.80 1.88 -1.45
N ALA A 254 18.49 2.96 -1.85
CA ALA A 254 17.84 4.20 -2.25
C ALA A 254 16.94 4.01 -3.48
N GLN A 255 17.38 3.21 -4.44
CA GLN A 255 16.60 2.86 -5.63
C GLN A 255 15.32 2.09 -5.25
N PHE A 256 15.42 1.11 -4.36
CA PHE A 256 14.27 0.35 -3.87
C PHE A 256 13.20 1.25 -3.22
N PHE A 257 13.61 2.20 -2.38
CA PHE A 257 12.67 3.18 -1.80
C PHE A 257 12.03 4.08 -2.86
N GLY A 258 12.77 4.47 -3.90
CA GLY A 258 12.20 5.18 -5.05
C GLY A 258 11.13 4.37 -5.77
N MET A 259 11.40 3.10 -6.05
CA MET A 259 10.46 2.19 -6.72
C MET A 259 9.17 2.00 -5.91
N ILE A 260 9.26 1.82 -4.59
CA ILE A 260 8.05 1.69 -3.74
C ILE A 260 7.26 3.01 -3.67
N ARG A 261 7.95 4.17 -3.61
CA ARG A 261 7.28 5.47 -3.62
C ARG A 261 6.51 5.72 -4.92
N GLU A 262 6.96 5.16 -6.03
CA GLU A 262 6.29 5.26 -7.34
C GLU A 262 5.29 4.12 -7.61
N TYR A 263 5.13 3.18 -6.68
CA TYR A 263 4.21 2.06 -6.82
C TYR A 263 2.75 2.51 -6.96
N GLY A 264 2.00 1.85 -7.85
CA GLY A 264 0.66 2.27 -8.26
C GLY A 264 0.64 3.21 -9.48
N GLY A 265 1.81 3.67 -9.92
CA GLY A 265 1.99 4.44 -11.16
C GLY A 265 1.91 5.97 -10.98
N PRO A 266 2.08 6.73 -12.07
CA PRO A 266 2.16 8.19 -12.02
C PRO A 266 0.92 8.82 -11.40
N GLY A 267 1.10 9.53 -10.28
CA GLY A 267 0.02 10.24 -9.58
C GLY A 267 -0.82 9.37 -8.64
N ALA A 268 -0.51 8.08 -8.50
CA ALA A 268 -1.09 7.26 -7.44
C ALA A 268 -0.48 7.64 -6.07
N PRO A 269 -1.24 7.50 -4.98
CA PRO A 269 -0.70 7.64 -3.63
C PRO A 269 0.26 6.47 -3.34
N GLY A 270 1.55 6.62 -3.61
CA GLY A 270 2.56 5.61 -3.32
C GLY A 270 2.88 5.47 -1.82
N TYR A 271 3.72 4.48 -1.47
CA TYR A 271 4.20 4.31 -0.10
C TYR A 271 5.59 4.90 0.08
N ASP A 272 5.68 5.95 0.90
CA ASP A 272 6.94 6.56 1.29
C ASP A 272 7.38 6.02 2.65
N HIS A 273 8.32 5.07 2.64
CA HIS A 273 8.71 4.34 3.84
C HIS A 273 9.22 5.24 4.98
N ASP A 274 9.98 6.29 4.67
CA ASP A 274 10.57 7.17 5.69
C ASP A 274 9.49 7.96 6.44
N THR A 275 8.41 8.32 5.74
CA THR A 275 7.37 9.22 6.25
C THR A 275 6.09 8.50 6.69
N MET A 276 5.85 7.30 6.14
CA MET A 276 4.60 6.57 6.29
C MET A 276 4.70 5.28 7.12
N ARG A 277 5.90 4.84 7.53
CA ARG A 277 6.07 3.59 8.32
C ARG A 277 5.29 3.52 9.64
N SER A 278 4.91 4.67 10.20
CA SER A 278 4.13 4.77 11.44
C SER A 278 2.62 4.91 11.22
N TRP A 279 2.15 4.87 9.96
CA TRP A 279 0.73 5.03 9.65
C TRP A 279 0.02 3.70 9.83
N SER A 280 -1.13 3.72 10.51
CA SER A 280 -1.86 2.51 10.91
C SER A 280 -2.26 1.64 9.71
N VAL A 281 -2.62 2.27 8.58
CA VAL A 281 -2.99 1.58 7.34
C VAL A 281 -1.88 0.65 6.81
N TYR A 282 -0.61 1.01 7.02
CA TYR A 282 0.52 0.22 6.57
C TYR A 282 1.01 -0.77 7.65
N GLN A 283 0.55 -0.62 8.89
CA GLN A 283 0.87 -1.50 10.03
C GLN A 283 -0.09 -2.69 10.17
N ALA A 284 -1.10 -2.79 9.29
CA ALA A 284 -1.94 -3.98 9.21
C ALA A 284 -1.08 -5.22 8.93
N ARG A 285 -1.10 -6.19 9.85
CA ARG A 285 -0.26 -7.38 9.77
C ARG A 285 -0.96 -8.46 8.99
N HIS A 286 -0.22 -9.10 8.08
CA HIS A 286 -0.75 -10.16 7.23
C HIS A 286 0.01 -11.47 7.43
N VAL A 287 -0.73 -12.57 7.39
CA VAL A 287 -0.16 -13.92 7.22
C VAL A 287 -0.50 -14.45 5.83
N ILE A 288 0.42 -15.21 5.25
CA ILE A 288 0.18 -15.91 3.98
C ILE A 288 -0.65 -17.16 4.27
N THR A 289 -1.84 -17.25 3.68
CA THR A 289 -2.74 -18.41 3.80
C THR A 289 -2.45 -19.47 2.72
N PHE A 290 -2.03 -19.04 1.54
CA PHE A 290 -1.51 -19.91 0.48
C PHE A 290 -0.57 -19.16 -0.46
N THR A 291 0.31 -19.93 -1.11
CA THR A 291 1.16 -19.48 -2.22
C THR A 291 1.13 -20.52 -3.33
N ARG A 292 0.88 -20.11 -4.57
CA ARG A 292 0.82 -21.02 -5.72
C ARG A 292 1.43 -20.35 -6.95
N LEU A 293 2.48 -20.95 -7.50
CA LEU A 293 3.12 -20.48 -8.73
C LEU A 293 2.66 -21.37 -9.88
N TYR A 294 1.87 -20.80 -10.78
CA TYR A 294 1.35 -21.53 -11.93
C TYR A 294 2.16 -21.27 -13.19
N SER A 295 2.42 -22.32 -13.97
CA SER A 295 2.90 -22.17 -15.34
C SER A 295 1.72 -21.81 -16.24
N VAL A 296 1.81 -20.69 -16.94
CA VAL A 296 0.68 -20.16 -17.74
C VAL A 296 0.51 -20.92 -19.07
N ASP A 297 1.57 -21.56 -19.55
CA ASP A 297 1.58 -22.38 -20.76
C ASP A 297 0.95 -23.77 -20.60
N ASP A 298 0.60 -24.17 -19.37
CA ASP A 298 -0.10 -25.42 -19.10
C ASP A 298 -1.52 -25.40 -19.71
N PRO A 299 -1.84 -26.32 -20.65
CA PRO A 299 -3.15 -26.36 -21.30
C PRO A 299 -4.33 -26.48 -20.34
N GLU A 300 -4.13 -27.09 -19.16
CA GLU A 300 -5.20 -27.24 -18.17
C GLU A 300 -5.53 -25.94 -17.43
N MET A 301 -4.75 -24.86 -17.62
CA MET A 301 -5.09 -23.53 -17.10
C MET A 301 -6.38 -22.97 -17.74
N ARG A 302 -6.74 -23.43 -18.95
CA ARG A 302 -8.00 -23.09 -19.65
C ARG A 302 -8.27 -21.59 -19.72
N LEU A 303 -7.24 -20.81 -20.06
CA LEU A 303 -7.27 -19.36 -20.01
C LEU A 303 -8.10 -18.76 -21.15
N LEU A 304 -8.74 -17.63 -20.85
CA LEU A 304 -9.29 -16.75 -21.87
C LEU A 304 -8.12 -16.05 -22.59
N THR A 305 -8.07 -16.17 -23.91
CA THR A 305 -7.01 -15.60 -24.75
C THR A 305 -7.57 -14.63 -25.78
N SER A 306 -6.74 -13.74 -26.29
CA SER A 306 -7.02 -12.87 -27.43
C SER A 306 -7.46 -13.68 -28.66
N ALA A 307 -6.92 -14.88 -28.86
CA ALA A 307 -7.31 -15.76 -29.96
C ALA A 307 -8.75 -16.33 -29.79
N LEU A 308 -9.16 -16.65 -28.55
CA LEU A 308 -10.54 -17.04 -28.27
C LEU A 308 -11.51 -15.86 -28.40
N ILE A 309 -11.13 -14.69 -27.87
CA ILE A 309 -11.94 -13.48 -27.99
C ILE A 309 -12.09 -13.06 -29.45
N GLY A 310 -11.03 -13.18 -30.25
CA GLY A 310 -11.03 -12.85 -31.69
C GLY A 310 -11.96 -13.71 -32.54
N GLN A 311 -12.50 -14.81 -32.00
CA GLN A 311 -13.55 -15.61 -32.64
C GLN A 311 -14.96 -15.06 -32.35
N THR A 312 -15.05 -13.93 -31.65
CA THR A 312 -16.29 -13.26 -31.25
C THR A 312 -16.32 -11.81 -31.78
N PHE A 313 -17.39 -11.08 -31.50
CA PHE A 313 -17.50 -9.64 -31.79
C PHE A 313 -17.03 -8.75 -30.62
N VAL A 314 -16.41 -9.32 -29.58
CA VAL A 314 -15.91 -8.59 -28.42
C VAL A 314 -14.56 -7.96 -28.74
N VAL A 315 -14.36 -6.71 -28.33
CA VAL A 315 -13.08 -6.02 -28.44
C VAL A 315 -12.13 -6.55 -27.35
N PRO A 316 -10.96 -7.15 -27.67
CA PRO A 316 -10.08 -7.76 -26.67
C PRO A 316 -9.68 -6.81 -25.53
N GLY A 317 -9.41 -5.54 -25.86
CA GLY A 317 -9.00 -4.53 -24.88
C GLY A 317 -10.11 -4.04 -23.94
N SER A 318 -11.38 -4.43 -24.15
CA SER A 318 -12.48 -4.08 -23.23
C SER A 318 -12.80 -5.17 -22.21
N VAL A 319 -12.11 -6.31 -22.27
CA VAL A 319 -12.42 -7.47 -21.42
C VAL A 319 -11.70 -7.35 -20.09
N ASN A 320 -12.48 -7.24 -19.02
CA ASN A 320 -12.03 -7.44 -17.64
C ASN A 320 -12.68 -8.71 -17.10
N PHE A 321 -11.95 -9.53 -16.37
CA PHE A 321 -12.45 -10.80 -15.86
C PHE A 321 -11.76 -11.20 -14.56
N GLU A 322 -12.33 -12.19 -13.89
CA GLU A 322 -11.72 -12.80 -12.72
C GLU A 322 -11.44 -14.27 -12.99
N LEU A 323 -10.29 -14.74 -12.48
CA LEU A 323 -9.97 -16.16 -12.46
C LEU A 323 -10.08 -16.69 -11.04
N GLN A 324 -10.81 -17.79 -10.90
CA GLN A 324 -10.76 -18.62 -9.70
C GLN A 324 -9.92 -19.86 -10.02
N LEU A 325 -8.69 -19.90 -9.50
CA LEU A 325 -7.76 -20.99 -9.78
C LEU A 325 -7.90 -22.12 -8.75
N PRO A 326 -7.93 -23.39 -9.19
CA PRO A 326 -7.99 -24.52 -8.28
C PRO A 326 -6.68 -24.67 -7.49
N THR A 327 -6.70 -25.45 -6.40
CA THR A 327 -5.46 -25.79 -5.66
C THR A 327 -4.42 -26.53 -6.50
N ARG A 328 -4.89 -27.24 -7.54
CA ARG A 328 -4.08 -27.98 -8.49
C ARG A 328 -4.75 -27.94 -9.86
N VAL A 329 -4.01 -27.51 -10.88
CA VAL A 329 -4.41 -27.46 -12.28
C VAL A 329 -3.99 -28.75 -12.99
N SER A 330 -2.75 -29.17 -12.79
CA SER A 330 -2.20 -30.42 -13.33
C SER A 330 -1.22 -31.07 -12.34
N THR A 331 -0.56 -32.17 -12.73
CA THR A 331 0.37 -32.90 -11.86
C THR A 331 1.47 -32.00 -11.27
N PHE A 332 1.97 -31.06 -12.07
CA PHE A 332 3.10 -30.19 -11.72
C PHE A 332 2.73 -28.70 -11.67
N ASN A 333 1.44 -28.38 -11.69
CA ASN A 333 0.93 -27.01 -11.72
C ASN A 333 -0.16 -26.83 -10.65
N PRO A 334 0.06 -26.03 -9.59
CA PRO A 334 1.21 -25.15 -9.37
C PRO A 334 2.50 -25.90 -9.00
N ALA A 335 3.64 -25.20 -9.10
CA ALA A 335 4.94 -25.71 -8.67
C ALA A 335 4.90 -26.16 -7.19
N ALA A 336 5.55 -27.29 -6.89
CA ALA A 336 5.55 -27.86 -5.55
C ALA A 336 6.25 -26.98 -4.50
N ASN A 337 7.28 -26.24 -4.93
CA ASN A 337 8.00 -25.26 -4.11
C ASN A 337 8.30 -24.04 -4.97
N TRP A 338 7.48 -23.00 -4.81
CA TRP A 338 7.61 -21.79 -5.63
C TRP A 338 8.92 -21.03 -5.35
N GLN A 339 9.45 -21.09 -4.12
CA GLN A 339 10.70 -20.42 -3.78
C GLN A 339 11.89 -21.02 -4.52
N THR A 340 11.94 -22.36 -4.61
CA THR A 340 12.94 -23.06 -5.41
C THR A 340 12.79 -22.74 -6.90
N GLU A 341 11.56 -22.68 -7.40
CA GLU A 341 11.29 -22.33 -8.79
C GLU A 341 11.77 -20.90 -9.10
N VAL A 342 11.42 -19.91 -8.28
CA VAL A 342 11.91 -18.52 -8.43
C VAL A 342 13.43 -18.45 -8.36
N ALA A 343 14.07 -19.17 -7.44
CA ALA A 343 15.52 -19.25 -7.36
C ALA A 343 16.15 -19.83 -8.65
N SER A 344 15.49 -20.79 -9.28
CA SER A 344 15.96 -21.38 -10.54
C SER A 344 15.84 -20.43 -11.73
N MET A 345 14.86 -19.51 -11.74
CA MET A 345 14.70 -18.49 -12.78
C MET A 345 15.82 -17.43 -12.77
N LEU A 346 16.55 -17.34 -11.65
CA LEU A 346 17.65 -16.39 -11.44
C LEU A 346 19.04 -16.96 -11.80
N ALA A 347 19.13 -18.26 -12.06
CA ALA A 347 20.38 -18.99 -12.30
C ALA A 347 20.91 -18.79 -13.73
#